data_AF-A0A7W6NX09-F1
#
_entry.id   AF-A0A7W6NX09-F1
#
_cell.length_a   1.000
_cell.length_b   1.000
_cell.length_c   1.000
_cell.angle_alpha   90.00
_cell.angle_beta   90.00
_cell.angle_gamma   90.00
#
_symmetry.space_group_name_H-M   'P 1'
#
loop_
_entity.id
_entity.type
_entity.pdbx_description
1 polymer ?
#
loop_
_entity_poly.entity_id
_entity_poly.type
_entity_poly.pdbx_seq_one_letter_code
_entity_poly.pdbx_strand_id
1 'polypeptide(L)'
;MQGLVRLTQRAWQLAAMLVFAAALAGCTHVQLAAPYDAQTDTELGSMLQDTTSFVAKMVTNAGQPAGAYAQNTDFYDNMEGRVALLVARAQANRVLNNCPSTQAMARVLSLVDLPPALSQKIGTPPQGDCDVVLMQLLQQQFHDLRAFHQAQGALGIPAVATGPLLDGGLGATLRAAMAVQRAKQLGR
;
A
#
# COMPACT_ATOMS: atom_id res chain seq x y z
N MET A 1 20.66 8.54 65.80
CA MET A 1 20.16 7.44 64.93
C MET A 1 19.07 7.87 63.94
N GLN A 2 18.21 8.87 64.24
CA GLN A 2 17.14 9.31 63.33
C GLN A 2 17.61 10.04 62.05
N GLY A 3 18.81 10.65 62.05
CA GLY A 3 19.36 11.36 60.88
C GLY A 3 19.78 10.44 59.72
N LEU A 4 20.36 9.26 60.03
CA LEU A 4 20.79 8.27 59.04
C LEU A 4 19.60 7.67 58.28
N VAL A 5 18.47 7.41 58.96
CA VAL A 5 17.25 6.85 58.36
C VAL A 5 16.60 7.81 57.35
N ARG A 6 16.68 9.13 57.61
CA ARG A 6 16.14 10.15 56.69
C ARG A 6 17.01 10.32 55.43
N LEU A 7 18.31 10.11 55.52
CA LEU A 7 19.24 10.14 54.39
C LEU A 7 19.03 8.94 53.45
N THR A 8 18.87 7.73 54.00
CA THR A 8 18.59 6.53 53.20
C THR A 8 17.23 6.59 52.52
N GLN A 9 16.22 7.14 53.19
CA GLN A 9 14.88 7.31 52.62
C GLN A 9 14.84 8.34 51.48
N ARG A 10 15.56 9.46 51.60
CA ARG A 10 15.69 10.45 50.51
C ARG A 10 16.47 9.90 49.31
N ALA A 11 17.54 9.14 49.55
CA ALA A 11 18.29 8.49 48.47
C ALA A 11 17.43 7.47 47.71
N TRP A 12 16.59 6.72 48.41
CA TRP A 12 15.69 5.74 47.81
C TRP A 12 14.57 6.40 46.99
N GLN A 13 14.01 7.52 47.48
CA GLN A 13 13.03 8.32 46.73
C GLN A 13 13.61 8.93 45.44
N LEU A 14 14.85 9.44 45.49
CA LEU A 14 15.54 9.96 44.31
C LEU A 14 15.87 8.85 43.30
N ALA A 15 16.31 7.69 43.77
CA ALA A 15 16.55 6.53 42.92
C ALA A 15 15.25 6.03 42.24
N ALA A 16 14.15 5.97 42.99
CA ALA A 16 12.84 5.58 42.45
C ALA A 16 12.33 6.58 41.39
N MET A 17 12.50 7.89 41.61
CA MET A 17 12.15 8.90 40.59
C MET A 17 13.01 8.80 39.34
N LEU A 18 14.33 8.54 39.48
CA LEU A 18 15.24 8.35 38.34
C LEU A 18 14.87 7.12 37.51
N VAL A 19 14.54 6.01 38.16
CA VAL A 19 14.09 4.78 37.48
C VAL A 19 12.75 5.01 36.77
N PHE A 20 11.82 5.73 37.39
CA PHE A 20 10.53 6.06 36.77
C PHE A 20 10.68 7.01 35.57
N ALA A 21 11.54 8.03 35.68
CA ALA A 21 11.86 8.93 34.58
C ALA A 21 12.56 8.21 33.42
N ALA A 22 13.48 7.29 33.72
CA ALA A 22 14.13 6.46 32.70
C ALA A 22 13.15 5.50 32.01
N ALA A 23 12.20 4.92 32.75
CA ALA A 23 11.15 4.06 32.19
C ALA A 23 10.19 4.84 31.26
N LEU A 24 9.87 6.10 31.60
CA LEU A 24 9.05 6.97 30.75
C LEU A 24 9.80 7.48 29.51
N ALA A 25 11.11 7.75 29.62
CA ALA A 25 11.94 8.16 28.50
C ALA A 25 12.11 7.05 27.44
N GLY A 26 11.98 5.77 27.82
CA GLY A 26 11.99 4.63 26.90
C GLY A 26 10.72 4.47 26.04
N CYS A 27 9.62 5.13 26.41
CA CYS A 27 8.32 5.00 25.73
C CYS A 27 8.05 6.09 24.68
N THR A 28 8.96 7.03 24.45
CA THR A 28 8.74 8.13 23.48
C THR A 28 9.01 7.73 22.03
N HIS A 29 9.47 6.50 21.78
CA HIS A 29 9.70 6.00 20.41
C HIS A 29 8.48 5.24 19.85
N VAL A 30 7.27 5.79 20.03
CA VAL A 30 6.07 5.26 19.37
C VAL A 30 6.10 5.70 17.90
N GLN A 31 6.45 4.76 17.01
CA GLN A 31 6.29 4.97 15.58
C GLN A 31 4.80 4.92 15.25
N LEU A 32 4.24 6.03 14.79
CA LEU A 32 2.83 6.14 14.40
C LEU A 32 2.61 5.80 12.90
N ALA A 33 3.68 5.48 12.19
CA ALA A 33 3.64 5.06 10.79
C ALA A 33 4.81 4.12 10.50
N ALA A 34 4.62 3.23 9.54
CA ALA A 34 5.71 2.42 9.00
C ALA A 34 6.83 3.32 8.45
N PRO A 35 8.11 2.95 8.65
CA PRO A 35 9.23 3.74 8.13
C PRO A 35 9.19 3.79 6.59
N TYR A 36 9.72 4.88 6.02
CA TYR A 36 10.00 4.95 4.58
C TYR A 36 10.89 3.79 4.11
N ASP A 37 10.54 3.21 2.97
CA ASP A 37 11.26 2.12 2.35
C ASP A 37 11.70 2.54 0.94
N ALA A 38 12.98 2.89 0.79
CA ALA A 38 13.55 3.35 -0.48
C ALA A 38 13.46 2.31 -1.59
N GLN A 39 13.51 1.01 -1.24
CA GLN A 39 13.36 -0.06 -2.23
C GLN A 39 11.92 -0.13 -2.72
N THR A 40 10.93 -0.01 -1.82
CA THR A 40 9.51 0.06 -2.21
C THR A 40 9.24 1.27 -3.11
N ASP A 41 9.79 2.44 -2.77
CA ASP A 41 9.63 3.67 -3.56
C ASP A 41 10.21 3.53 -4.98
N THR A 42 11.45 3.00 -5.07
CA THR A 42 12.10 2.72 -6.36
C THR A 42 11.31 1.72 -7.19
N GLU A 43 10.83 0.65 -6.55
CA GLU A 43 10.07 -0.40 -7.20
C GLU A 43 8.77 0.14 -7.78
N LEU A 44 8.00 0.91 -7.00
CA LEU A 44 6.76 1.54 -7.46
C LEU A 44 6.99 2.47 -8.67
N GLY A 45 8.08 3.24 -8.67
CA GLY A 45 8.45 4.10 -9.78
C GLY A 45 8.72 3.31 -11.07
N SER A 46 9.51 2.25 -10.98
CA SER A 46 9.79 1.38 -12.12
C SER A 46 8.53 0.65 -12.61
N MET A 47 7.67 0.18 -11.71
CA MET A 47 6.38 -0.42 -12.06
C MET A 47 5.46 0.54 -12.82
N LEU A 48 5.42 1.82 -12.43
CA LEU A 48 4.63 2.84 -13.16
C LEU A 48 5.15 3.03 -14.57
N GLN A 49 6.47 3.11 -14.74
CA GLN A 49 7.11 3.26 -16.04
C GLN A 49 6.83 2.04 -16.94
N ASP A 50 7.01 0.83 -16.41
CA ASP A 50 6.79 -0.42 -17.14
C ASP A 50 5.32 -0.57 -17.53
N THR A 51 4.40 -0.27 -16.61
CA THR A 51 2.95 -0.31 -16.86
C THR A 51 2.54 0.70 -17.94
N THR A 52 3.06 1.93 -17.86
CA THR A 52 2.78 2.97 -18.86
C THR A 52 3.26 2.54 -20.24
N SER A 53 4.49 1.99 -20.31
CA SER A 53 5.08 1.51 -21.55
C SER A 53 4.32 0.31 -22.11
N PHE A 54 3.90 -0.61 -21.25
CA PHE A 54 3.10 -1.76 -21.61
C PHE A 54 1.75 -1.36 -22.20
N VAL A 55 0.99 -0.50 -21.51
CA VAL A 55 -0.31 -0.02 -21.99
C VAL A 55 -0.16 0.70 -23.34
N ALA A 56 0.84 1.59 -23.47
CA ALA A 56 1.12 2.25 -24.73
C ALA A 56 1.41 1.24 -25.86
N LYS A 57 2.26 0.23 -25.61
CA LYS A 57 2.56 -0.84 -26.56
C LYS A 57 1.30 -1.62 -26.95
N MET A 58 0.43 -1.94 -26.00
CA MET A 58 -0.79 -2.71 -26.28
C MET A 58 -1.79 -1.91 -27.10
N VAL A 59 -1.90 -0.61 -26.85
CA VAL A 59 -2.75 0.30 -27.63
C VAL A 59 -2.23 0.47 -29.05
N THR A 60 -0.92 0.65 -29.22
CA THR A 60 -0.30 0.76 -30.56
C THR A 60 -0.51 -0.51 -31.39
N ASN A 61 -0.49 -1.67 -30.75
CA ASN A 61 -0.66 -2.97 -31.42
C ASN A 61 -2.10 -3.50 -31.35
N ALA A 62 -3.09 -2.65 -31.07
CA ALA A 62 -4.49 -3.08 -30.99
C ALA A 62 -4.96 -3.69 -32.32
N GLY A 63 -5.67 -4.82 -32.22
CA GLY A 63 -6.10 -5.62 -33.37
C GLY A 63 -5.00 -6.42 -34.08
N GLN A 64 -3.75 -6.37 -33.59
CA GLN A 64 -2.64 -7.16 -34.13
C GLN A 64 -2.28 -8.32 -33.20
N PRO A 65 -1.69 -9.42 -33.73
CA PRO A 65 -1.22 -10.52 -32.89
C PRO A 65 -0.27 -10.08 -31.77
N ALA A 66 0.57 -9.07 -32.02
CA ALA A 66 1.50 -8.53 -31.02
C ALA A 66 0.82 -7.82 -29.84
N GLY A 67 -0.42 -7.34 -30.02
CA GLY A 67 -1.24 -6.75 -28.99
C GLY A 67 -2.18 -7.74 -28.31
N ALA A 68 -2.21 -9.02 -28.73
CA ALA A 68 -3.07 -10.02 -28.13
C ALA A 68 -2.59 -10.44 -26.74
N TYR A 69 -3.54 -10.78 -25.86
CA TYR A 69 -3.24 -11.23 -24.50
C TYR A 69 -2.26 -12.41 -24.46
N ALA A 70 -2.47 -13.41 -25.33
CA ALA A 70 -1.67 -14.63 -25.37
C ALA A 70 -0.17 -14.39 -25.65
N GLN A 71 0.19 -13.25 -26.25
CA GLN A 71 1.59 -12.89 -26.54
C GLN A 71 2.24 -12.03 -25.46
N ASN A 72 1.50 -11.71 -24.39
CA ASN A 72 1.90 -10.71 -23.40
C ASN A 72 1.64 -11.18 -21.95
N THR A 73 1.54 -12.49 -21.72
CA THR A 73 1.31 -13.06 -20.38
C THR A 73 2.45 -12.77 -19.41
N ASP A 74 3.69 -12.75 -19.90
CA ASP A 74 4.89 -12.57 -19.09
C ASP A 74 4.91 -11.24 -18.33
N PHE A 75 4.31 -10.18 -18.91
CA PHE A 75 4.16 -8.90 -18.22
C PHE A 75 3.36 -9.07 -16.92
N TYR A 76 2.25 -9.81 -16.98
CA TYR A 76 1.38 -10.02 -15.82
C TYR A 76 2.06 -10.86 -14.76
N ASP A 77 2.69 -11.97 -15.16
CA ASP A 77 3.37 -12.85 -14.21
C ASP A 77 4.54 -12.12 -13.52
N ASN A 78 5.25 -11.26 -14.26
CA ASN A 78 6.28 -10.39 -13.69
C ASN A 78 5.72 -9.36 -12.70
N MET A 79 4.66 -8.63 -13.08
CA MET A 79 4.07 -7.60 -12.23
C MET A 79 3.42 -8.17 -10.98
N GLU A 80 2.71 -9.29 -11.09
CA GLU A 80 2.11 -9.99 -9.95
C GLU A 80 3.19 -10.43 -8.94
N GLY A 81 4.30 -10.98 -9.41
CA GLY A 81 5.44 -11.35 -8.56
C GLY A 81 6.06 -10.15 -7.84
N ARG A 82 6.21 -9.02 -8.54
CA ARG A 82 6.76 -7.78 -7.96
C ARG A 82 5.83 -7.18 -6.90
N VAL A 83 4.53 -7.13 -7.17
CA VAL A 83 3.56 -6.66 -6.17
C VAL A 83 3.50 -7.60 -4.97
N ALA A 84 3.55 -8.92 -5.17
CA ALA A 84 3.56 -9.87 -4.06
C ALA A 84 4.75 -9.62 -3.11
N LEU A 85 5.92 -9.27 -3.65
CA LEU A 85 7.06 -8.85 -2.86
C LEU A 85 6.78 -7.54 -2.10
N LEU A 86 6.18 -6.54 -2.74
CA LEU A 86 5.81 -5.28 -2.06
C LEU A 86 4.79 -5.50 -0.93
N VAL A 87 3.81 -6.38 -1.12
CA VAL A 87 2.87 -6.79 -0.07
C VAL A 87 3.62 -7.42 1.11
N ALA A 88 4.53 -8.37 0.84
CA ALA A 88 5.33 -9.01 1.88
C ALA A 88 6.19 -8.00 2.66
N ARG A 89 6.80 -7.02 1.96
CA ARG A 89 7.57 -5.94 2.59
C ARG A 89 6.69 -5.01 3.44
N ALA A 90 5.51 -4.66 2.94
CA ALA A 90 4.55 -3.84 3.70
C ALA A 90 4.10 -4.57 4.98
N GLN A 91 3.85 -5.88 4.88
CA GLN A 91 3.49 -6.71 6.03
C GLN A 91 4.63 -6.83 7.04
N ALA A 92 5.89 -6.92 6.59
CA ALA A 92 7.05 -6.96 7.45
C ALA A 92 7.28 -5.63 8.20
N ASN A 93 6.93 -4.50 7.57
CA ASN A 93 7.11 -3.15 8.13
C ASN A 93 5.85 -2.59 8.81
N ARG A 94 4.85 -3.43 9.06
CA ARG A 94 3.59 -3.02 9.70
C ARG A 94 3.82 -2.53 11.13
N VAL A 95 3.12 -1.46 11.53
CA VAL A 95 3.31 -0.80 12.84
C VAL A 95 1.99 -0.66 13.58
N LEU A 96 0.96 -0.18 12.89
CA LEU A 96 -0.36 0.06 13.44
C LEU A 96 -1.31 -0.65 12.49
N ASN A 97 -1.82 -1.83 12.88
CA ASN A 97 -2.79 -2.63 12.12
C ASN A 97 -4.14 -1.89 11.90
N ASN A 98 -4.09 -0.65 11.41
CA ASN A 98 -5.17 0.24 11.12
C ASN A 98 -4.82 1.04 9.85
N CYS A 99 -5.85 1.35 9.08
CA CYS A 99 -5.77 2.36 8.06
C CYS A 99 -7.03 3.23 8.14
N PRO A 100 -6.92 4.48 8.62
CA PRO A 100 -8.10 5.33 8.84
C PRO A 100 -8.95 5.53 7.58
N SER A 101 -8.33 5.59 6.40
CA SER A 101 -9.04 5.77 5.13
C SER A 101 -9.90 4.55 4.77
N THR A 102 -9.39 3.33 4.94
CA THR A 102 -10.21 2.12 4.64
C THR A 102 -11.25 1.86 5.70
N GLN A 103 -10.99 2.21 6.97
CA GLN A 103 -12.02 2.21 8.01
C GLN A 103 -13.13 3.21 7.72
N ALA A 104 -12.79 4.41 7.27
CA ALA A 104 -13.79 5.41 6.86
C ALA A 104 -14.63 4.90 5.68
N MET A 105 -14.00 4.32 4.65
CA MET A 105 -14.72 3.72 3.53
C MET A 105 -15.59 2.55 3.96
N ALA A 106 -15.08 1.63 4.79
CA ALA A 106 -15.86 0.51 5.32
C ALA A 106 -17.08 0.98 6.12
N ARG A 107 -16.93 2.05 6.92
CA ARG A 107 -18.04 2.68 7.62
C ARG A 107 -19.06 3.26 6.65
N VAL A 108 -18.63 4.03 5.65
CA VAL A 108 -19.54 4.57 4.64
C VAL A 108 -20.29 3.45 3.92
N LEU A 109 -19.58 2.42 3.44
CA LEU A 109 -20.20 1.28 2.77
C LEU A 109 -21.18 0.53 3.67
N SER A 110 -20.93 0.45 4.97
CA SER A 110 -21.88 -0.16 5.93
C SER A 110 -23.15 0.66 6.16
N LEU A 111 -23.15 1.94 5.79
CA LEU A 111 -24.27 2.86 5.95
C LEU A 111 -25.11 3.00 4.66
N VAL A 112 -24.63 2.50 3.53
CA VAL A 112 -25.33 2.59 2.24
C VAL A 112 -25.88 1.22 1.85
N ASP A 113 -27.20 1.13 1.64
CA ASP A 113 -27.83 -0.04 1.01
C ASP A 113 -27.49 -0.06 -0.50
N LEU A 114 -26.37 -0.70 -0.83
CA LEU A 114 -25.94 -0.85 -2.21
C LEU A 114 -26.72 -1.99 -2.88
N PRO A 115 -27.25 -1.78 -4.11
CA PRO A 115 -27.79 -2.86 -4.91
C PRO A 115 -26.79 -4.03 -5.04
N PRO A 116 -27.24 -5.30 -5.06
CA PRO A 116 -26.35 -6.47 -5.09
C PRO A 116 -25.31 -6.43 -6.23
N ALA A 117 -25.71 -5.90 -7.38
CA ALA A 117 -24.86 -5.72 -8.55
C ALA A 117 -23.72 -4.70 -8.36
N LEU A 118 -23.89 -3.73 -7.47
CA LEU A 118 -22.88 -2.74 -7.09
C LEU A 118 -22.04 -3.24 -5.92
N SER A 119 -22.65 -3.90 -4.94
CA SER A 119 -21.96 -4.48 -3.78
C SER A 119 -20.89 -5.49 -4.21
N GLN A 120 -21.20 -6.38 -5.16
CA GLN A 120 -20.23 -7.33 -5.72
C GLN A 120 -19.07 -6.67 -6.49
N LYS A 121 -19.27 -5.48 -7.06
CA LYS A 121 -18.24 -4.75 -7.80
C LYS A 121 -17.34 -3.90 -6.93
N ILE A 122 -17.87 -3.38 -5.82
CA ILE A 122 -17.13 -2.55 -4.87
C ILE A 122 -16.28 -3.41 -3.92
N GLY A 123 -16.74 -4.64 -3.64
CA GLY A 123 -16.01 -5.59 -2.78
C GLY A 123 -15.91 -5.13 -1.33
N THR A 124 -15.16 -5.89 -0.52
CA THR A 124 -14.83 -5.51 0.86
C THR A 124 -13.51 -4.74 0.88
N PRO A 125 -13.44 -3.54 1.47
CA PRO A 125 -12.17 -2.82 1.62
C PRO A 125 -11.14 -3.67 2.36
N PRO A 126 -9.88 -3.73 1.88
CA PRO A 126 -8.83 -4.47 2.58
C PRO A 126 -8.57 -3.90 3.97
N GLN A 127 -8.26 -4.79 4.91
CA GLN A 127 -7.98 -4.47 6.31
C GLN A 127 -6.48 -4.57 6.59
N GLY A 128 -5.98 -3.71 7.47
CA GLY A 128 -4.58 -3.70 7.91
C GLY A 128 -3.97 -2.30 7.89
N ASP A 129 -2.65 -2.23 8.06
CA ASP A 129 -1.87 -1.00 7.87
C ASP A 129 -2.07 -0.42 6.47
N CYS A 130 -2.05 0.91 6.36
CA CYS A 130 -2.31 1.58 5.08
C CYS A 130 -1.38 1.14 3.94
N ASP A 131 -0.13 0.78 4.22
CA ASP A 131 0.77 0.27 3.18
C ASP A 131 0.37 -1.11 2.69
N VAL A 132 -0.02 -1.99 3.61
CA VAL A 132 -0.45 -3.36 3.27
C VAL A 132 -1.69 -3.28 2.38
N VAL A 133 -2.66 -2.48 2.80
CA VAL A 133 -3.89 -2.21 2.05
C VAL A 133 -3.57 -1.67 0.65
N LEU A 134 -2.67 -0.70 0.56
CA LEU A 134 -2.34 -0.08 -0.73
C LEU A 134 -1.63 -1.04 -1.68
N MET A 135 -0.73 -1.88 -1.18
CA MET A 135 -0.07 -2.91 -2.00
C MET A 135 -1.05 -4.01 -2.42
N GLN A 136 -1.99 -4.39 -1.55
CA GLN A 136 -3.07 -5.34 -1.90
C GLN A 136 -4.01 -4.77 -2.97
N LEU A 137 -4.31 -3.46 -2.91
CA LEU A 137 -5.10 -2.79 -3.93
C LEU A 137 -4.36 -2.79 -5.28
N LEU A 138 -3.06 -2.52 -5.28
CA LEU A 138 -2.24 -2.65 -6.49
C LEU A 138 -2.26 -4.07 -7.05
N GLN A 139 -2.18 -5.08 -6.18
CA GLN A 139 -2.24 -6.49 -6.59
C GLN A 139 -3.54 -6.80 -7.30
N GLN A 140 -4.66 -6.37 -6.72
CA GLN A 140 -5.98 -6.53 -7.32
C GLN A 140 -6.07 -5.84 -8.68
N GLN A 141 -5.55 -4.63 -8.82
CA GLN A 141 -5.60 -3.89 -10.09
C GLN A 141 -4.77 -4.53 -11.20
N PHE A 142 -3.64 -5.18 -10.88
CA PHE A 142 -2.91 -5.97 -11.87
C PHE A 142 -3.68 -7.22 -12.31
N HIS A 143 -4.36 -7.90 -11.38
CA HIS A 143 -5.27 -8.99 -11.74
C HIS A 143 -6.44 -8.50 -12.60
N ASP A 144 -7.02 -7.33 -12.29
CA ASP A 144 -8.09 -6.74 -13.07
C ASP A 144 -7.61 -6.35 -14.48
N LEU A 145 -6.41 -5.78 -14.62
CA LEU A 145 -5.80 -5.49 -15.92
C LEU A 145 -5.57 -6.77 -16.73
N ARG A 146 -5.11 -7.85 -16.08
CA ARG A 146 -4.94 -9.17 -16.71
C ARG A 146 -6.26 -9.70 -17.22
N ALA A 147 -7.28 -9.73 -16.37
CA ALA A 147 -8.61 -10.20 -16.71
C ALA A 147 -9.24 -9.36 -17.83
N PHE A 148 -9.09 -8.04 -17.77
CA PHE A 148 -9.53 -7.12 -18.82
C PHE A 148 -8.89 -7.46 -20.17
N HIS A 149 -7.56 -7.56 -20.23
CA HIS A 149 -6.86 -7.85 -21.47
C HIS A 149 -7.17 -9.26 -21.99
N GLN A 150 -7.26 -10.25 -21.10
CA GLN A 150 -7.69 -11.61 -21.43
C GLN A 150 -9.09 -11.62 -22.07
N ALA A 151 -10.03 -10.82 -21.55
CA ALA A 151 -11.37 -10.70 -22.10
C ALA A 151 -11.38 -10.03 -23.50
N GLN A 152 -10.42 -9.15 -23.80
CA GLN A 152 -10.24 -8.61 -25.16
C GLN A 152 -9.63 -9.63 -26.12
N GLY A 153 -8.86 -10.60 -25.60
CA GLY A 153 -8.27 -11.68 -26.38
C GLY A 153 -7.33 -11.16 -27.48
N ALA A 154 -7.72 -11.38 -28.74
CA ALA A 154 -6.94 -10.96 -29.91
C ALA A 154 -7.06 -9.46 -30.24
N LEU A 155 -8.05 -8.76 -29.68
CA LEU A 155 -8.25 -7.33 -29.95
C LEU A 155 -7.22 -6.44 -29.25
N GLY A 156 -6.61 -6.94 -28.16
CA GLY A 156 -5.69 -6.17 -27.34
C GLY A 156 -6.38 -5.07 -26.52
N ILE A 157 -5.60 -4.13 -25.97
CA ILE A 157 -6.13 -3.04 -25.16
C ILE A 157 -6.62 -1.91 -26.09
N PRO A 158 -7.92 -1.53 -26.06
CA PRO A 158 -8.42 -0.45 -26.89
C PRO A 158 -7.93 0.91 -26.38
N ALA A 159 -7.69 1.86 -27.29
CA ALA A 159 -7.15 3.18 -26.95
C ALA A 159 -8.00 3.93 -25.90
N VAL A 160 -9.33 3.76 -25.92
CA VAL A 160 -10.26 4.36 -24.96
C VAL A 160 -10.03 3.90 -23.51
N ALA A 161 -9.40 2.74 -23.31
CA ALA A 161 -9.07 2.23 -21.98
C ALA A 161 -7.82 2.86 -21.37
N THR A 162 -7.01 3.59 -22.15
CA THR A 162 -5.73 4.18 -21.67
C THR A 162 -5.93 5.11 -20.48
N GLY A 163 -6.82 6.10 -20.59
CA GLY A 163 -7.09 7.06 -19.51
C GLY A 163 -7.61 6.36 -18.24
N PRO A 164 -8.67 5.53 -18.33
CA PRO A 164 -9.13 4.73 -17.20
C PRO A 164 -8.04 3.87 -16.54
N LEU A 165 -7.10 3.30 -17.31
CA LEU A 165 -6.01 2.47 -16.77
C LEU A 165 -4.88 3.30 -16.13
N LEU A 166 -4.42 4.37 -16.78
CA LEU A 166 -3.21 5.11 -16.39
C LEU A 166 -3.49 6.35 -15.54
N ASP A 167 -4.57 7.07 -15.83
CA ASP A 167 -4.89 8.32 -15.14
C ASP A 167 -5.73 8.09 -13.89
N GLY A 168 -6.65 7.12 -13.94
CA GLY A 168 -7.59 6.81 -12.85
C GLY A 168 -7.31 5.52 -12.09
N GLY A 169 -7.12 4.41 -12.79
CA GLY A 169 -6.99 3.07 -12.19
C GLY A 169 -5.58 2.79 -11.68
N LEU A 170 -4.93 1.80 -12.28
CA LEU A 170 -3.62 1.30 -11.87
C LEU A 170 -2.56 2.39 -11.75
N GLY A 171 -2.49 3.30 -12.71
CA GLY A 171 -1.49 4.39 -12.67
C GLY A 171 -1.74 5.39 -11.54
N ALA A 172 -3.00 5.67 -11.17
CA ALA A 172 -3.29 6.55 -10.04
C ALA A 172 -2.92 5.89 -8.71
N THR A 173 -3.19 4.60 -8.56
CA THR A 173 -2.84 3.86 -7.34
C THR A 173 -1.33 3.73 -7.18
N LEU A 174 -0.57 3.52 -8.26
CA LEU A 174 0.90 3.56 -8.22
C LEU A 174 1.41 4.93 -7.77
N ARG A 175 0.85 6.03 -8.31
CA ARG A 175 1.19 7.39 -7.87
C ARG A 175 0.83 7.65 -6.42
N ALA A 176 -0.31 7.15 -5.96
CA ALA A 176 -0.71 7.26 -4.55
C ALA A 176 0.28 6.52 -3.63
N ALA A 177 0.73 5.32 -4.02
CA ALA A 177 1.73 4.56 -3.27
C ALA A 177 3.08 5.27 -3.20
N MET A 178 3.56 5.84 -4.30
CA MET A 178 4.77 6.66 -4.29
C MET A 178 4.61 7.92 -3.42
N ALA A 179 3.45 8.59 -3.48
CA ALA A 179 3.17 9.75 -2.65
C ALA A 179 3.21 9.41 -1.14
N VAL A 180 2.70 8.24 -0.75
CA VAL A 180 2.80 7.74 0.63
C VAL A 180 4.25 7.52 1.04
N GLN A 181 5.07 6.87 0.20
CA GLN A 181 6.50 6.69 0.49
C GLN A 181 7.22 8.03 0.61
N ARG A 182 6.95 8.97 -0.30
CA ARG A 182 7.53 10.31 -0.24
C ARG A 182 7.12 11.08 1.03
N ALA A 183 5.86 10.98 1.44
CA ALA A 183 5.39 11.58 2.69
C ALA A 183 6.14 11.03 3.91
N LYS A 184 6.35 9.71 3.96
CA LYS A 184 7.16 9.08 5.02
C LYS A 184 8.62 9.51 5.00
N GLN A 185 9.19 9.76 3.82
CA GLN A 185 10.56 10.23 3.69
C GLN A 185 10.72 11.65 4.25
N LEU A 186 9.74 12.52 4.03
CA LEU A 186 9.73 13.91 4.48
C LEU A 186 9.35 14.06 5.97
N GLY A 187 8.58 13.12 6.52
CA GLY A 187 8.19 13.10 7.93
C GLY A 187 9.22 12.45 8.88
N ARG A 188 10.42 12.15 8.38
CA ARG A 188 11.59 11.72 9.17
C ARG A 188 12.41 12.92 9.62
#